data_AF-A0A268TQH7-F1
#
_entry.id   AF-A0A268TQH7-F1
#
_cell.length_a   1.000
_cell.length_b   1.000
_cell.length_c   1.000
_cell.angle_alpha   90.00
_cell.angle_beta   90.00
_cell.angle_gamma   90.00
#
_symmetry.space_group_name_H-M   'P 1'
#
loop_
_entity.id
_entity.type
_entity.pdbx_description
1 polymer ?
#
loop_
_entity_poly.entity_id
_entity_poly.type
_entity_poly.pdbx_seq_one_letter_code
_entity_poly.pdbx_strand_id
1 'polypeptide(L)' 'MRDGFKRFQIFMMLKAMDFLKCQRGVTAIEYALIAVAISSMLFIVLGSGGEDGLISRIKDSFRSIQDGLSISKSQGGR' A
#
# COMPACT_ATOMS: atom_id res chain seq x y z
N MET A 1 -2.78 51.83 24.49
CA MET A 1 -2.08 51.40 23.25
C MET A 1 -1.07 50.25 23.46
N ARG A 2 -0.33 50.18 24.59
CA ARG A 2 0.62 49.07 24.84
C ARG A 2 -0.01 47.68 25.04
N ASP A 3 -1.21 47.60 25.60
CA ASP A 3 -1.82 46.30 25.96
C ASP A 3 -2.39 45.53 24.75
N GLY A 4 -2.85 46.23 23.71
CA GLY A 4 -3.29 45.61 22.47
C GLY A 4 -2.14 44.94 21.71
N PHE A 5 -0.96 45.57 21.72
CA PHE A 5 0.24 45.05 21.06
C PHE A 5 0.78 43.79 21.77
N LYS A 6 0.79 43.76 23.11
CA LYS A 6 1.18 42.56 23.87
C LYS A 6 0.23 41.39 23.63
N ARG A 7 -1.09 41.64 23.59
CA ARG A 7 -2.09 40.62 23.27
C ARG A 7 -1.91 40.05 21.87
N PHE A 8 -1.59 40.91 20.90
CA PHE A 8 -1.28 40.48 19.54
C PHE A 8 -0.01 39.62 19.46
N GLN A 9 1.07 40.00 20.16
CA GLN A 9 2.28 39.19 20.23
C GLN A 9 2.04 37.82 20.88
N ILE A 10 1.31 37.76 21.98
CA ILE A 10 0.96 36.50 22.65
C ILE A 10 0.11 35.62 21.75
N PHE A 11 -0.86 36.20 21.03
CA PHE A 11 -1.69 35.47 20.07
C PHE A 11 -0.88 34.87 18.92
N MET A 12 0.05 35.65 18.35
CA MET A 12 0.99 35.18 17.33
C MET A 12 1.87 34.02 17.84
N MET A 13 2.41 34.15 19.05
CA MET A 13 3.25 33.13 19.67
C MET A 13 2.48 31.81 19.90
N LEU A 14 1.25 31.89 20.39
CA LEU A 14 0.38 30.72 20.58
C LEU A 14 0.12 29.98 19.26
N LYS A 15 -0.18 30.72 18.19
CA LYS A 15 -0.42 30.15 16.86
C LYS A 15 0.82 29.52 16.25
N ALA A 16 1.99 30.13 16.45
CA ALA A 16 3.27 29.54 16.03
C ALA A 16 3.57 28.23 16.77
N MET A 17 3.28 28.17 18.08
CA MET A 17 3.43 26.94 18.86
C MET A 17 2.48 25.83 18.40
N ASP A 18 1.23 26.17 18.07
CA ASP A 18 0.26 25.20 17.53
C ASP A 18 0.69 24.69 16.14
N PHE A 19 1.26 25.55 15.31
CA PHE A 19 1.77 25.17 14.00
C PHE A 19 2.97 24.22 14.11
N LEU A 20 3.92 24.51 15.00
CA LEU A 20 5.09 23.65 15.24
C LEU A 20 4.71 22.29 15.83
N LYS A 21 3.65 22.23 16.64
CA LYS A 21 3.11 20.96 17.17
C LYS A 21 2.26 20.19 16.16
N CYS A 22 1.91 20.79 15.04
CA CYS A 22 1.03 20.19 14.05
C CYS A 22 1.81 19.19 13.17
N GLN A 23 1.89 17.93 13.60
CA GLN A 23 2.56 16.85 12.85
C GLN A 23 1.71 16.22 11.74
N ARG A 24 0.50 16.76 11.47
CA ARG A 24 -0.46 16.18 10.50
C ARG A 24 0.09 16.05 9.07
N GLY A 25 1.02 16.92 8.68
CA GLY A 25 1.68 16.84 7.36
C GLY A 25 2.81 15.82 7.32
N VAL A 26 3.51 15.61 8.43
CA VAL A 26 4.63 14.64 8.53
C VAL A 26 4.08 13.22 8.46
N THR A 27 2.99 12.94 9.17
CA THR A 27 2.34 11.62 9.12
C THR A 27 1.78 11.28 7.75
N ALA A 28 1.27 12.25 6.99
CA ALA A 28 0.80 12.00 5.62
C ALA A 28 1.94 11.54 4.68
N ILE A 29 3.15 12.10 4.83
CA ILE A 29 4.32 11.70 4.04
C ILE A 29 4.78 10.30 4.44
N GLU A 30 4.78 9.98 5.74
CA GLU A 30 5.14 8.65 6.24
C GLU A 30 4.18 7.59 5.71
N TYR A 31 2.86 7.82 5.78
CA TYR A 31 1.88 6.90 5.20
C TYR A 31 2.04 6.74 3.69
N ALA A 32 2.38 7.81 2.97
CA ALA A 32 2.66 7.72 1.54
C ALA A 32 3.89 6.84 1.25
N LEU A 33 4.98 6.98 2.02
CA LEU A 33 6.18 6.15 1.88
C LEU A 33 5.90 4.68 2.23
N ILE A 34 5.13 4.42 3.29
CA ILE A 34 4.69 3.06 3.65
C ILE A 34 3.86 2.45 2.52
N ALA A 35 2.93 3.21 1.92
CA ALA A 35 2.11 2.73 0.81
C ALA A 35 2.96 2.39 -0.43
N VAL A 36 3.97 3.20 -0.76
CA VAL A 36 4.92 2.93 -1.85
C VAL A 36 5.70 1.64 -1.57
N ALA A 37 6.20 1.45 -0.35
CA ALA A 37 6.93 0.24 0.03
C ALA A 37 6.06 -1.02 -0.12
N ILE A 38 4.83 -1.00 0.42
CA ILE A 38 3.89 -2.13 0.31
C ILE A 38 3.53 -2.39 -1.16
N SER A 39 3.26 -1.34 -1.95
CA SER A 39 2.94 -1.47 -3.37
C SER A 39 4.08 -2.11 -4.16
N SER A 40 5.33 -1.71 -3.90
CA SER A 40 6.51 -2.29 -4.55
C SER A 40 6.71 -3.77 -4.19
N MET A 41 6.48 -4.14 -2.92
CA MET A 41 6.55 -5.53 -2.47
C MET A 41 5.48 -6.39 -3.14
N LEU A 42 4.23 -5.91 -3.18
CA LEU A 42 3.13 -6.59 -3.87
C LEU A 42 3.39 -6.70 -5.36
N PHE A 43 3.98 -5.67 -5.98
CA PHE A 43 4.37 -5.74 -7.38
C PHE A 43 5.37 -6.86 -7.61
N ILE A 44 6.40 -7.03 -6.79
CA ILE A 44 7.37 -8.13 -6.95
C ILE A 44 6.70 -9.51 -6.78
N VAL A 45 5.85 -9.67 -5.76
CA VAL A 45 5.23 -10.96 -5.42
C VAL A 45 4.12 -11.35 -6.41
N LEU A 46 3.30 -10.38 -6.83
CA LEU A 46 2.14 -10.60 -7.69
C LEU A 46 2.43 -10.35 -9.17
N GLY A 47 3.31 -9.40 -9.47
CA GLY A 47 3.54 -8.85 -10.81
C GLY A 47 4.95 -9.11 -11.34
N SER A 48 5.05 -10.09 -12.25
CA SER A 48 6.11 -10.13 -13.28
C SER A 48 7.59 -10.27 -12.87
N GLY A 49 7.91 -10.75 -11.66
CA GLY A 49 9.28 -11.17 -11.32
C GLY A 49 9.83 -12.39 -12.09
N GLY A 50 9.25 -12.75 -13.25
CA GLY A 50 9.58 -13.92 -14.05
C GLY A 50 8.45 -14.97 -14.10
N GLU A 51 8.70 -16.07 -14.81
CA GLU A 51 7.77 -17.21 -14.99
C GLU A 51 7.38 -17.91 -13.67
N ASP A 52 8.01 -17.54 -12.55
CA ASP A 52 7.84 -18.12 -11.21
C ASP A 52 6.97 -17.31 -10.23
N GLY A 53 6.36 -16.20 -10.67
CA GLY A 53 5.51 -15.36 -9.81
C GLY A 53 4.26 -16.07 -9.26
N LEU A 54 3.66 -15.54 -8.18
CA LEU A 54 2.50 -16.15 -7.52
C LEU A 54 1.33 -16.42 -8.49
N ILE A 55 1.03 -15.46 -9.37
CA ILE A 55 -0.04 -15.62 -10.37
C ILE A 55 0.26 -16.75 -11.36
N SER A 56 1.53 -16.92 -11.73
CA SER A 56 1.97 -18.01 -12.61
C SER A 56 1.72 -19.37 -11.96
N ARG A 57 2.15 -19.52 -10.68
CA ARG A 57 1.93 -20.75 -9.90
C ARG A 57 0.46 -21.08 -9.68
N ILE A 58 -0.38 -20.07 -9.45
CA ILE A 58 -1.83 -20.23 -9.38
C ILE A 58 -2.37 -20.74 -10.73
N LYS A 59 -1.94 -20.14 -11.84
CA LYS A 59 -2.35 -20.54 -13.18
C LYS A 59 -1.93 -21.97 -13.53
N ASP A 60 -0.72 -22.37 -13.17
CA ASP A 60 -0.21 -23.72 -13.38
C ASP A 60 -1.01 -24.76 -12.58
N SER A 61 -1.35 -24.43 -11.33
CA SER A 61 -2.19 -25.28 -10.48
C SER A 61 -3.57 -25.50 -11.12
N PHE A 62 -4.20 -24.43 -11.65
CA PHE A 62 -5.47 -24.54 -12.37
C PHE A 62 -5.36 -25.34 -13.67
N ARG A 63 -4.27 -25.19 -14.42
CA ARG A 63 -4.01 -26.01 -15.62
C ARG A 63 -3.88 -27.49 -15.26
N SER A 64 -3.13 -27.83 -14.22
CA SER A 64 -2.99 -29.22 -13.77
C SER A 64 -4.33 -29.85 -13.37
N ILE A 65 -5.22 -29.08 -12.74
CA ILE A 65 -6.59 -29.54 -12.41
C ILE A 65 -7.40 -29.77 -13.69
N GLN A 66 -7.36 -28.83 -14.65
CA GLN A 66 -8.05 -28.95 -15.93
C GLN A 66 -7.58 -30.19 -16.71
N ASP A 67 -6.27 -30.42 -16.77
CA ASP A 67 -5.68 -31.55 -17.47
C ASP A 67 -6.13 -32.87 -16.83
N GLY A 68 -6.08 -32.99 -15.49
CA GLY A 68 -6.56 -34.16 -14.77
C GLY A 68 -8.04 -34.47 -15.01
N LEU A 69 -8.89 -33.44 -15.10
CA LEU A 69 -10.30 -33.59 -15.43
C LEU A 69 -10.53 -34.01 -16.89
N SER A 70 -9.71 -33.50 -17.83
CA SER A 70 -9.79 -33.87 -19.24
C SER A 70 -9.35 -35.32 -19.50
N ILE A 71 -8.28 -35.76 -18.83
CA ILE A 71 -7.78 -37.15 -18.87
C ILE A 71 -8.83 -38.12 -18.32
N SER A 72 -9.46 -37.76 -17.20
CA SER A 72 -10.53 -38.57 -16.59
C SER A 72 -11.72 -38.77 -17.54
N LYS A 73 -12.07 -37.77 -18.37
CA LYS A 73 -13.12 -37.92 -19.39
C LYS A 73 -12.73 -38.85 -20.54
N SER A 74 -11.44 -38.95 -20.87
CA SER A 74 -10.94 -39.86 -21.92
C SER A 74 -10.88 -41.32 -21.47
N GLN A 75 -10.77 -41.60 -20.18
CA GLN A 75 -10.60 -42.96 -19.65
C GLN A 75 -11.90 -43.62 -19.18
N GLY A 76 -12.94 -42.85 -18.85
CA GLY A 76 -14.25 -43.38 -18.45
C GLY A 76 -15.23 -43.71 -19.59
N GLY A 77 -14.77 -43.63 -20.85
CA GLY A 77 -15.57 -43.86 -22.06
C GLY A 77 -15.40 -45.23 -22.72
N ARG A 78 -14.92 -46.24 -21.98
CA ARG A 78 -14.85 -47.64 -22.43
C ARG A 78 -15.52 -48.55 -21.41
#